data_AF-A0A961NRY7-F1
#
_entry.id   AF-A0A961NRY7-F1
#
_cell.length_a   1.000
_cell.length_b   1.000
_cell.length_c   1.000
_cell.angle_alpha   90.00
_cell.angle_beta   90.00
_cell.angle_gamma   90.00
#
_symmetry.space_group_name_H-M   'P 1'
#
loop_
_entity.id
_entity.type
_entity.pdbx_description
1 polymer ?
#
loop_
_entity_poly.entity_id
_entity_poly.type
_entity_poly.pdbx_seq_one_letter_code
_entity_poly.pdbx_strand_id
1 'polypeptide(L)'
;MANDLSALAPGELEQARSILSGLAEALQARKVLGSATGMIPDEEIVLNSIKHPERGDILVTVMRENKRLHLFVSNRRDPDNPFAIMDGKMLRDFPGRRPLNSHKTVLKEGEYALFLITIQDREMLRAHEKELVQVYSVHFGLAEEPRRAPRAEADVGNKPVSECTPQELWEVYRRAATGDSRVLEIERRFFGVPLTYSRYRGSKKEELLILSPDKYKEKIGQLIRDAYPYGVRVSLRRDYPAEHAEKLEEVHGYLRNLAEQYRQQIAEDAPDNLRSHVERVCEYIEDIVKNDPQLSHIV
;
A
#
# COMPACT_ATOMS: atom_id res chain seq x y z
N MET A 1 -1.73 -19.35 -28.97
CA MET A 1 -2.86 -18.47 -29.35
C MET A 1 -2.41 -17.06 -29.08
N ALA A 2 -2.68 -16.12 -29.99
CA ALA A 2 -1.94 -14.87 -30.11
C ALA A 2 -2.15 -13.94 -28.90
N ASN A 3 -1.11 -13.81 -28.07
CA ASN A 3 -1.01 -12.88 -26.94
C ASN A 3 -0.66 -11.46 -27.45
N ASP A 4 -1.34 -10.98 -28.50
CA ASP A 4 -0.95 -9.73 -29.16
C ASP A 4 -2.13 -8.78 -29.28
N LEU A 5 -1.92 -7.53 -28.89
CA LEU A 5 -2.90 -6.45 -28.94
C LEU A 5 -3.29 -6.06 -30.38
N SER A 6 -2.63 -6.63 -31.39
CA SER A 6 -2.91 -6.43 -32.81
C SER A 6 -4.34 -6.76 -33.23
N ALA A 7 -5.08 -7.54 -32.44
CA ALA A 7 -6.50 -7.81 -32.66
C ALA A 7 -7.45 -6.69 -32.17
N LEU A 8 -6.94 -5.65 -31.49
CA LEU A 8 -7.71 -4.48 -31.07
C LEU A 8 -7.43 -3.29 -32.00
N ALA A 9 -8.49 -2.62 -32.44
CA ALA A 9 -8.32 -1.35 -33.14
C ALA A 9 -7.71 -0.30 -32.19
N PRO A 10 -6.97 0.71 -32.68
CA PRO A 10 -6.31 1.70 -31.83
C PRO A 10 -7.25 2.38 -30.82
N GLY A 11 -8.46 2.75 -31.23
CA GLY A 11 -9.46 3.34 -30.34
C GLY A 11 -10.01 2.37 -29.29
N GLU A 12 -10.10 1.08 -29.60
CA GLU A 12 -10.51 0.04 -28.64
C GLU A 12 -9.41 -0.20 -27.60
N LEU A 13 -8.15 -0.16 -28.03
CA LEU A 13 -6.99 -0.26 -27.14
C LEU A 13 -6.95 0.92 -26.16
N GLU A 14 -7.11 2.15 -26.64
CA GLU A 14 -7.17 3.34 -25.79
C GLU A 14 -8.35 3.29 -24.80
N GLN A 15 -9.51 2.84 -25.27
CA GLN A 15 -10.68 2.66 -24.41
C GLN A 15 -10.43 1.58 -23.33
N ALA A 16 -9.87 0.42 -23.72
CA ALA A 16 -9.53 -0.64 -22.77
C ALA A 16 -8.52 -0.17 -21.73
N ARG A 17 -7.51 0.58 -22.16
CA ARG A 17 -6.53 1.19 -21.25
C ARG A 17 -7.19 2.14 -20.26
N SER A 18 -8.04 3.05 -20.75
CA SER A 18 -8.76 4.01 -19.92
C SER A 18 -9.63 3.33 -18.86
N ILE A 19 -10.35 2.26 -19.24
CA ILE A 19 -11.21 1.50 -18.32
C ILE A 19 -10.37 0.80 -17.24
N LEU A 20 -9.28 0.13 -17.62
CA LEU A 20 -8.40 -0.57 -16.69
C LEU A 20 -7.64 0.40 -15.75
N SER A 21 -7.17 1.54 -16.26
CA SER A 21 -6.58 2.61 -15.44
C SER A 21 -7.59 3.18 -14.45
N GLY A 22 -8.80 3.52 -14.90
CA GLY A 22 -9.85 4.03 -14.03
C GLY A 22 -10.27 3.02 -12.95
N LEU A 23 -10.28 1.72 -13.28
CA LEU A 23 -10.49 0.65 -12.30
C LEU A 23 -9.36 0.63 -11.25
N ALA A 24 -8.09 0.70 -11.68
CA ALA A 24 -6.95 0.68 -10.78
C ALA A 24 -6.93 1.91 -9.84
N GLU A 25 -7.27 3.09 -10.34
CA GLU A 25 -7.42 4.32 -9.54
C GLU A 25 -8.54 4.18 -8.50
N ALA A 26 -9.70 3.68 -8.92
CA ALA A 26 -10.85 3.46 -8.04
C ALA A 26 -10.51 2.47 -6.91
N LEU A 27 -9.89 1.34 -7.25
CA LEU A 27 -9.41 0.35 -6.29
C LEU A 27 -8.36 0.95 -5.34
N GLN A 28 -7.36 1.67 -5.86
CA GLN A 28 -6.33 2.31 -5.05
C GLN A 28 -6.92 3.31 -4.04
N ALA A 29 -7.87 4.15 -4.48
CA ALA A 29 -8.56 5.08 -3.60
C ALA A 29 -9.30 4.35 -2.46
N ARG A 30 -9.88 3.18 -2.74
CA ARG A 30 -10.51 2.32 -1.71
C ARG A 30 -9.48 1.74 -0.73
N LYS A 31 -8.28 1.40 -1.18
CA LYS A 31 -7.18 0.92 -0.31
C LYS A 31 -6.72 2.00 0.68
N VAL A 32 -6.60 3.24 0.23
CA VAL A 32 -6.11 4.38 1.05
C VAL A 32 -7.13 4.83 2.10
N LEU A 33 -8.44 4.73 1.81
CA LEU A 33 -9.51 5.22 2.68
C LEU A 33 -9.80 4.33 3.91
N GLY A 34 -9.04 3.25 4.14
CA GLY A 34 -9.07 2.50 5.39
C GLY A 34 -10.47 2.06 5.83
N SER A 35 -11.33 1.62 4.90
CA SER A 35 -12.66 1.11 5.28
C SER A 35 -12.49 -0.04 6.27
N ALA A 36 -13.27 -0.05 7.35
CA ALA A 36 -13.20 -1.00 8.47
C ALA A 36 -13.23 -2.50 8.09
N THR A 37 -13.49 -2.84 6.83
CA THR A 37 -13.56 -4.21 6.28
C THR A 37 -12.37 -4.61 5.40
N GLY A 38 -11.40 -3.72 5.15
CA GLY A 38 -10.30 -4.00 4.20
C GLY A 38 -10.78 -4.13 2.74
N MET A 39 -9.83 -4.11 1.79
CA MET A 39 -10.11 -4.45 0.39
C MET A 39 -10.35 -5.96 0.28
N ILE A 40 -11.30 -6.38 -0.56
CA ILE A 40 -11.55 -7.81 -0.78
C ILE A 40 -10.32 -8.42 -1.47
N PRO A 41 -9.88 -9.64 -1.11
CA PRO A 41 -8.67 -10.23 -1.68
C PRO A 41 -8.61 -10.25 -3.21
N ASP A 42 -9.74 -10.52 -3.89
CA ASP A 42 -9.80 -10.50 -5.35
C ASP A 42 -9.63 -9.09 -5.95
N GLU A 43 -10.17 -8.05 -5.30
CA GLU A 43 -9.93 -6.65 -5.67
C GLU A 43 -8.44 -6.28 -5.53
N GLU A 44 -7.79 -6.76 -4.47
CA GLU A 44 -6.36 -6.52 -4.24
C GLU A 44 -5.48 -7.27 -5.25
N ILE A 45 -5.83 -8.51 -5.59
CA ILE A 45 -5.14 -9.28 -6.64
C ILE A 45 -5.24 -8.54 -7.97
N VAL A 46 -6.45 -8.12 -8.38
CA VAL A 46 -6.65 -7.40 -9.64
C VAL A 46 -5.89 -6.07 -9.66
N LEU A 47 -5.95 -5.29 -8.58
CA LEU A 47 -5.20 -4.03 -8.46
C LEU A 47 -3.69 -4.26 -8.59
N ASN A 48 -3.16 -5.23 -7.84
CA ASN A 48 -1.74 -5.55 -7.88
C ASN A 48 -1.32 -6.09 -9.24
N SER A 49 -2.16 -6.86 -9.92
CA SER A 49 -1.86 -7.37 -11.26
C SER A 49 -1.85 -6.30 -12.33
N ILE A 50 -2.75 -5.31 -12.26
CA ILE A 50 -2.75 -4.18 -13.21
C ILE A 50 -1.51 -3.29 -12.98
N LYS A 51 -1.14 -3.06 -11.71
CA LYS A 51 0.00 -2.19 -11.36
C LYS A 51 1.37 -2.86 -11.48
N HIS A 52 1.43 -4.15 -11.17
CA HIS A 52 2.63 -4.96 -11.09
C HIS A 52 2.44 -6.29 -11.83
N PRO A 53 2.21 -6.26 -13.16
CA PRO A 53 1.95 -7.47 -13.94
C PRO A 53 3.11 -8.49 -13.85
N GLU A 54 4.34 -8.03 -13.57
CA GLU A 54 5.50 -8.89 -13.34
C GLU A 54 5.39 -9.79 -12.11
N ARG A 55 4.57 -9.40 -11.11
CA ARG A 55 4.34 -10.16 -9.87
C ARG A 55 3.16 -11.11 -9.96
N GLY A 56 2.35 -10.97 -11.00
CA GLY A 56 1.16 -11.78 -11.22
C GLY A 56 0.26 -11.10 -12.22
N ASP A 57 0.04 -11.76 -13.35
CA ASP A 57 -0.74 -11.21 -14.46
C ASP A 57 -2.19 -11.71 -14.43
N ILE A 58 -3.12 -10.88 -14.87
CA ILE A 58 -4.53 -11.23 -15.07
C ILE A 58 -4.83 -11.30 -16.56
N LEU A 59 -5.71 -12.24 -16.93
CA LEU A 59 -6.20 -12.31 -18.29
C LEU A 59 -7.32 -11.30 -18.47
N VAL A 60 -7.12 -10.34 -19.39
CA VAL A 60 -8.16 -9.41 -19.81
C VAL A 60 -8.83 -9.99 -21.04
N THR A 61 -10.12 -10.28 -20.92
CA THR A 61 -10.96 -10.70 -22.04
C THR A 61 -11.77 -9.51 -22.52
N VAL A 62 -11.57 -9.14 -23.76
CA VAL A 62 -12.26 -8.05 -24.45
C VAL A 62 -13.32 -8.65 -25.36
N MET A 63 -14.56 -8.20 -25.20
CA MET A 63 -15.69 -8.59 -26.03
C MET A 63 -16.34 -7.35 -26.65
N ARG A 64 -16.78 -7.48 -27.90
CA ARG A 64 -17.48 -6.43 -28.64
C ARG A 64 -18.95 -6.81 -28.72
N GLU A 65 -19.82 -5.98 -28.17
CA GLU A 65 -21.26 -6.21 -28.26
C GLU A 65 -21.94 -4.86 -28.52
N ASN A 66 -22.78 -4.79 -29.55
CA ASN A 66 -23.55 -3.59 -29.89
C ASN A 66 -22.70 -2.30 -29.97
N LYS A 67 -21.50 -2.39 -30.56
CA LYS A 67 -20.50 -1.30 -30.67
C LYS A 67 -19.97 -0.79 -29.32
N ARG A 68 -20.14 -1.57 -28.24
CA ARG A 68 -19.57 -1.30 -26.93
C ARG A 68 -18.49 -2.32 -26.61
N LEU A 69 -17.48 -1.85 -25.88
CA LEU A 69 -16.38 -2.67 -25.41
C LEU A 69 -16.71 -3.17 -24.00
N HIS A 70 -16.74 -4.49 -23.84
CA HIS A 70 -16.92 -5.14 -22.55
C HIS A 70 -15.60 -5.78 -22.12
N LEU A 71 -15.17 -5.46 -20.90
CA LEU A 71 -13.94 -5.97 -20.34
C LEU A 71 -14.26 -6.92 -19.19
N PHE A 72 -13.61 -8.07 -19.24
CA PHE A 72 -13.66 -9.09 -18.21
C PHE A 72 -12.25 -9.38 -17.74
N VAL A 73 -12.07 -9.60 -16.44
CA VAL A 73 -10.78 -9.96 -15.86
C VAL A 73 -10.88 -11.28 -15.12
N SER A 74 -10.03 -12.22 -15.51
CA SER A 74 -9.90 -13.51 -14.83
C SER A 74 -8.68 -13.53 -13.94
N ASN A 75 -8.90 -13.91 -12.68
CA ASN A 75 -7.86 -14.31 -11.74
C ASN A 75 -7.40 -15.74 -12.08
N ARG A 76 -6.10 -16.04 -11.96
CA ARG A 76 -5.56 -17.41 -12.10
C ARG A 76 -6.22 -18.47 -11.19
N ARG A 77 -6.80 -18.05 -10.06
CA ARG A 77 -7.48 -18.92 -9.10
C ARG A 77 -8.82 -19.45 -9.61
N ASP A 78 -9.50 -18.70 -10.46
CA ASP A 78 -10.83 -19.07 -10.99
C ASP A 78 -11.03 -18.50 -12.40
N PRO A 79 -10.45 -19.14 -13.43
CA PRO A 79 -10.51 -18.65 -14.80
C PRO A 79 -11.91 -18.75 -15.41
N ASP A 80 -12.74 -19.66 -14.92
CA ASP A 80 -14.11 -19.92 -15.41
C ASP A 80 -15.12 -18.86 -14.92
N ASN A 81 -14.73 -18.04 -13.94
CA ASN A 81 -15.56 -17.01 -13.34
C ASN A 81 -14.89 -15.64 -13.39
N PRO A 82 -14.70 -15.05 -14.60
CA PRO A 82 -14.18 -13.70 -14.70
C PRO A 82 -15.06 -12.68 -13.97
N PHE A 83 -14.46 -11.57 -13.55
CA PHE A 83 -15.19 -10.39 -13.12
C PHE A 83 -15.44 -9.47 -14.31
N ALA A 84 -16.64 -8.91 -14.42
CA ALA A 84 -16.93 -7.84 -15.36
C ALA A 84 -16.39 -6.51 -14.80
N ILE A 85 -15.78 -5.69 -15.66
CA ILE A 85 -15.41 -4.31 -15.34
C ILE A 85 -16.47 -3.38 -15.93
N MET A 86 -17.08 -2.55 -15.08
CA MET A 86 -18.06 -1.57 -15.54
C MET A 86 -18.15 -0.37 -14.61
N ASP A 87 -18.69 0.71 -15.15
CA ASP A 87 -19.08 1.89 -14.37
C ASP A 87 -20.55 1.79 -13.91
N GLY A 88 -20.97 2.74 -13.08
CA GLY A 88 -22.36 2.80 -12.61
C GLY A 88 -23.39 3.10 -13.71
N LYS A 89 -23.00 3.63 -14.88
CA LYS A 89 -23.92 3.93 -16.00
C LYS A 89 -24.27 2.66 -16.76
N MET A 90 -23.28 1.80 -16.99
CA MET A 90 -23.44 0.51 -17.66
C MET A 90 -24.29 -0.49 -16.85
N LEU A 91 -24.42 -0.31 -15.54
CA LEU A 91 -25.25 -1.19 -14.69
C LEU A 91 -26.71 -1.25 -15.14
N ARG A 92 -27.24 -0.17 -15.73
CA ARG A 92 -28.63 -0.12 -16.23
C ARG A 92 -28.89 -1.15 -17.33
N ASP A 93 -27.87 -1.41 -18.15
CA ASP A 93 -27.95 -2.35 -19.26
C ASP A 93 -27.68 -3.80 -18.81
N PHE A 94 -27.14 -3.99 -17.60
CA PHE A 94 -26.82 -5.30 -17.02
C PHE A 94 -27.27 -5.41 -15.54
N PRO A 95 -28.59 -5.31 -15.26
CA PRO A 95 -29.11 -5.23 -13.90
C PRO A 95 -28.87 -6.50 -13.06
N GLY A 96 -28.54 -7.62 -13.70
CA GLY A 96 -28.21 -8.87 -13.02
C GLY A 96 -26.81 -8.92 -12.42
N ARG A 97 -25.90 -8.03 -12.83
CA ARG A 97 -24.53 -7.99 -12.32
C ARG A 97 -24.50 -7.32 -10.94
N ARG A 98 -23.73 -7.90 -10.02
CA ARG A 98 -23.59 -7.39 -8.64
C ARG A 98 -22.17 -6.90 -8.40
N PRO A 99 -21.97 -5.74 -7.75
CA PRO A 99 -20.62 -5.29 -7.42
C PRO A 99 -19.98 -6.31 -6.49
N LEU A 100 -18.70 -6.63 -6.75
CA LEU A 100 -17.93 -7.57 -5.95
C LEU A 100 -17.82 -7.10 -4.48
N ASN A 101 -17.64 -5.79 -4.29
CA ASN A 101 -17.68 -5.16 -2.99
C ASN A 101 -19.06 -4.56 -2.71
N SER A 102 -19.87 -5.30 -1.95
CA SER A 102 -21.26 -4.98 -1.63
C SER A 102 -21.43 -3.83 -0.61
N HIS A 103 -20.35 -3.40 0.05
CA HIS A 103 -20.39 -2.35 1.08
C HIS A 103 -20.60 -0.94 0.51
N LYS A 104 -20.39 -0.74 -0.80
CA LYS A 104 -20.81 0.47 -1.52
C LYS A 104 -21.92 0.13 -2.49
N THR A 105 -23.16 0.38 -2.10
CA THR A 105 -24.34 0.21 -2.95
C THR A 105 -24.40 1.24 -4.08
N VAL A 106 -23.59 2.31 -4.02
CA VAL A 106 -23.57 3.40 -5.00
C VAL A 106 -22.13 3.68 -5.44
N LEU A 107 -21.83 3.38 -6.70
CA LEU A 107 -20.60 3.82 -7.37
C LEU A 107 -20.68 5.32 -7.64
N LYS A 108 -19.56 6.04 -7.50
CA LYS A 108 -19.51 7.44 -7.96
C LYS A 108 -19.66 7.47 -9.49
N GLU A 109 -20.20 8.57 -10.01
CA GLU A 109 -20.30 8.75 -11.45
C GLU A 109 -18.90 8.72 -12.10
N GLY A 110 -18.71 7.85 -13.10
CA GLY A 110 -17.41 7.64 -13.76
C GLY A 110 -16.44 6.70 -13.01
N GLU A 111 -16.84 6.13 -11.87
CA GLU A 111 -16.04 5.13 -11.15
C GLU A 111 -16.25 3.73 -11.75
N TYR A 112 -15.16 3.05 -12.11
CA TYR A 112 -15.17 1.65 -12.52
C TYR A 112 -15.04 0.71 -11.31
N ALA A 113 -15.73 -0.43 -11.35
CA ALA A 113 -15.60 -1.47 -10.34
C ALA A 113 -15.69 -2.87 -10.93
N LEU A 114 -15.35 -3.85 -10.10
CA LEU A 114 -15.50 -5.27 -10.41
C LEU A 114 -16.91 -5.74 -10.07
N PHE A 115 -17.49 -6.50 -10.98
CA PHE A 115 -18.81 -7.10 -10.84
C PHE A 115 -18.76 -8.61 -11.03
N LEU A 116 -19.55 -9.31 -10.23
CA LEU A 116 -19.84 -10.72 -10.43
C LEU A 116 -20.64 -10.87 -11.72
N ILE A 117 -20.16 -11.77 -12.59
CA ILE A 117 -20.83 -12.12 -13.83
C ILE A 117 -22.07 -12.99 -13.58
N THR A 118 -23.02 -12.91 -14.50
CA THR A 118 -24.25 -13.71 -14.50
C THR A 118 -24.08 -15.00 -15.30
N ILE A 119 -25.09 -15.89 -15.24
CA ILE A 119 -25.13 -17.08 -16.11
C ILE A 119 -25.16 -16.67 -17.59
N GLN A 120 -25.90 -15.62 -17.93
CA GLN A 120 -25.98 -15.08 -19.29
C GLN A 120 -24.60 -14.62 -19.79
N ASP A 121 -23.82 -13.95 -18.93
CA ASP A 121 -22.46 -13.54 -19.26
C ASP A 121 -21.56 -14.74 -19.57
N ARG A 122 -21.69 -15.84 -18.81
CA ARG A 122 -20.94 -17.07 -19.06
C ARG A 122 -21.33 -17.74 -20.37
N GLU A 123 -22.63 -17.82 -20.66
CA GLU A 123 -23.12 -18.37 -21.92
C GLU A 123 -22.67 -17.53 -23.11
N MET A 124 -22.70 -16.21 -22.97
CA MET A 124 -22.24 -15.26 -23.96
C MET A 124 -20.74 -15.40 -24.26
N LEU A 125 -19.90 -15.45 -23.21
CA LEU A 125 -18.45 -15.66 -23.35
C LEU A 125 -18.14 -17.00 -24.02
N ARG A 126 -18.91 -18.06 -23.73
CA ARG A 126 -18.77 -19.37 -24.40
C ARG A 126 -19.25 -19.35 -25.86
N ALA A 127 -20.39 -18.72 -26.13
CA ALA A 127 -20.96 -18.66 -27.48
C ALA A 127 -20.10 -17.86 -28.46
N HIS A 128 -19.41 -16.82 -27.97
CA HIS A 128 -18.59 -15.93 -28.79
C HIS A 128 -17.09 -16.16 -28.61
N GLU A 129 -16.66 -17.34 -28.13
CA GLU A 129 -15.26 -17.64 -27.79
C GLU A 129 -14.26 -17.26 -28.90
N LYS A 130 -14.65 -17.42 -30.17
CA LYS A 130 -13.81 -17.11 -31.34
C LYS A 130 -13.65 -15.61 -31.62
N GLU A 131 -14.53 -14.78 -31.08
CA GLU A 131 -14.57 -13.32 -31.28
C GLU A 131 -13.96 -12.57 -30.08
N LEU A 132 -13.64 -13.30 -29.00
CA LEU A 132 -13.00 -12.75 -27.82
C LEU A 132 -11.53 -12.43 -28.10
N VAL A 133 -11.10 -11.25 -27.66
CA VAL A 133 -9.69 -10.90 -27.63
C VAL A 133 -9.20 -11.09 -26.20
N GLN A 134 -8.37 -12.12 -25.99
CA GLN A 134 -7.81 -12.46 -24.69
C GLN A 134 -6.35 -12.01 -24.63
N VAL A 135 -6.06 -11.04 -23.79
CA VAL A 135 -4.73 -10.46 -23.67
C VAL A 135 -4.39 -10.27 -22.21
N TYR A 136 -3.18 -10.64 -21.83
CA TYR A 136 -2.69 -10.42 -20.48
C TYR A 136 -2.50 -8.93 -20.17
N SER A 137 -2.75 -8.54 -18.92
CA SER A 137 -2.72 -7.15 -18.47
C SER A 137 -1.37 -6.46 -18.72
N VAL A 138 -0.26 -7.21 -18.71
CA VAL A 138 1.09 -6.69 -19.02
C VAL A 138 1.16 -5.97 -20.36
N HIS A 139 0.42 -6.44 -21.37
CA HIS A 139 0.51 -5.88 -22.72
C HIS A 139 -0.16 -4.51 -22.83
N PHE A 140 -1.12 -4.20 -21.96
CA PHE A 140 -1.82 -2.91 -22.00
C PHE A 140 -0.92 -1.75 -21.58
N GLY A 141 0.25 -1.99 -20.98
CA GLY A 141 1.22 -0.94 -20.63
C GLY A 141 0.67 0.09 -19.65
N LEU A 142 -0.15 -0.38 -18.70
CA LEU A 142 -0.90 0.45 -17.74
C LEU A 142 -0.18 0.73 -16.44
N ALA A 143 0.93 0.03 -16.20
CA ALA A 143 1.87 0.46 -15.19
C ALA A 143 2.20 1.92 -15.48
N GLU A 144 2.03 2.80 -14.49
CA GLU A 144 2.50 4.19 -14.53
C GLU A 144 3.84 4.20 -15.23
N GLU A 145 3.97 5.05 -16.26
CA GLU A 145 5.08 5.20 -17.19
C GLU A 145 6.24 4.20 -17.02
N PRO A 146 6.71 3.53 -18.09
CA PRO A 146 7.98 2.84 -18.01
C PRO A 146 8.98 3.84 -17.41
N ARG A 147 9.57 3.51 -16.25
CA ARG A 147 10.73 4.24 -15.73
C ARG A 147 11.52 4.63 -16.96
N ARG A 148 11.63 5.95 -17.21
CA ARG A 148 12.32 6.53 -18.37
C ARG A 148 13.39 5.55 -18.83
N ALA A 149 13.34 5.14 -20.10
CA ALA A 149 14.34 4.30 -20.75
C ALA A 149 15.68 4.53 -20.05
N PRO A 150 16.32 3.49 -19.49
CA PRO A 150 17.37 3.66 -18.51
C PRO A 150 18.35 4.65 -19.11
N ARG A 151 18.36 5.88 -18.59
CA ARG A 151 19.59 6.65 -18.60
C ARG A 151 20.58 5.69 -17.97
N ALA A 152 21.74 5.56 -18.59
CA ALA A 152 22.84 4.80 -18.03
C ALA A 152 23.22 5.40 -16.67
N GLU A 153 22.39 5.17 -15.66
CA GLU A 153 22.61 5.41 -14.25
C GLU A 153 23.28 4.13 -13.79
N ALA A 154 24.62 4.19 -13.85
CA ALA A 154 25.58 3.21 -13.36
C ALA A 154 24.99 2.14 -12.44
N ASP A 155 24.64 0.99 -13.02
CA ASP A 155 24.32 -0.31 -12.42
C ASP A 155 24.24 -0.37 -10.87
N VAL A 156 23.31 0.39 -10.28
CA VAL A 156 23.09 0.44 -8.82
C VAL A 156 22.57 -0.91 -8.31
N GLY A 157 22.03 -1.72 -9.20
CA GLY A 157 21.54 -3.07 -8.92
C GLY A 157 22.62 -4.05 -8.43
N ASN A 158 23.90 -3.78 -8.70
CA ASN A 158 25.03 -4.65 -8.35
C ASN A 158 25.99 -4.05 -7.31
N LYS A 159 25.81 -2.78 -6.91
CA LYS A 159 26.65 -2.14 -5.89
C LYS A 159 26.25 -2.61 -4.48
N PRO A 160 27.20 -2.90 -3.58
CA PRO A 160 26.90 -3.18 -2.18
C PRO A 160 26.32 -1.94 -1.49
N VAL A 161 25.39 -2.13 -0.54
CA VAL A 161 24.69 -1.07 0.20
C VAL A 161 25.66 -0.07 0.85
N SER A 162 26.84 -0.53 1.24
CA SER A 162 27.92 0.29 1.81
C SER A 162 28.48 1.34 0.86
N GLU A 163 28.38 1.12 -0.45
CA GLU A 163 28.98 1.99 -1.49
C GLU A 163 27.94 2.88 -2.20
N CYS A 164 26.66 2.73 -1.87
CA CYS A 164 25.59 3.54 -2.45
C CYS A 164 25.40 4.85 -1.67
N THR A 165 25.15 5.92 -2.43
CA THR A 165 24.72 7.23 -1.90
C THR A 165 23.32 7.14 -1.28
N PRO A 166 22.93 8.07 -0.39
CA PRO A 166 21.57 8.11 0.18
C PRO A 166 20.47 8.15 -0.88
N GLN A 167 20.71 8.79 -2.02
CA GLN A 167 19.75 8.87 -3.11
C GLN A 167 19.64 7.53 -3.86
N GLU A 168 20.75 6.85 -4.16
CA GLU A 168 20.75 5.50 -4.76
C GLU A 168 20.05 4.47 -3.85
N LEU A 169 20.33 4.51 -2.55
CA LEU A 169 19.68 3.63 -1.56
C LEU A 169 18.17 3.86 -1.48
N TRP A 170 17.73 5.12 -1.56
CA TRP A 170 16.31 5.46 -1.59
C TRP A 170 15.63 4.94 -2.86
N GLU A 171 16.31 4.99 -3.99
CA GLU A 171 15.82 4.38 -5.21
C GLU A 171 15.71 2.86 -5.10
N VAL A 172 16.73 2.19 -4.56
CA VAL A 172 16.66 0.74 -4.32
C VAL A 172 15.48 0.41 -3.40
N TYR A 173 15.29 1.15 -2.30
CA TYR A 173 14.17 0.97 -1.37
C TYR A 173 12.80 1.09 -2.06
N ARG A 174 12.58 2.14 -2.86
CA ARG A 174 11.32 2.35 -3.58
C ARG A 174 11.06 1.32 -4.67
N ARG A 175 12.13 0.82 -5.30
CA ARG A 175 12.04 -0.04 -6.49
C ARG A 175 12.02 -1.53 -6.15
N ALA A 176 12.45 -1.92 -4.94
CA ALA A 176 12.66 -3.30 -4.58
C ALA A 176 11.36 -4.12 -4.44
N ALA A 177 11.46 -5.40 -4.74
CA ALA A 177 10.42 -6.38 -4.50
C ALA A 177 10.45 -6.86 -3.04
N THR A 178 9.28 -7.25 -2.51
CA THR A 178 9.13 -7.77 -1.16
C THR A 178 10.03 -9.00 -0.97
N GLY A 179 11.02 -8.94 -0.07
CA GLY A 179 11.95 -10.04 0.22
C GLY A 179 13.39 -9.85 -0.24
N ASP A 180 13.76 -8.73 -0.86
CA ASP A 180 15.17 -8.38 -1.14
C ASP A 180 15.92 -8.09 0.17
N SER A 181 17.03 -8.79 0.42
CA SER A 181 17.83 -8.65 1.65
C SER A 181 18.41 -7.25 1.83
N ARG A 182 18.62 -6.51 0.73
CA ARG A 182 19.10 -5.13 0.75
C ARG A 182 18.06 -4.16 1.30
N VAL A 183 16.77 -4.46 1.14
CA VAL A 183 15.70 -3.62 1.70
C VAL A 183 15.78 -3.58 3.20
N LEU A 184 16.03 -4.72 3.86
CA LEU A 184 16.18 -4.76 5.32
C LEU A 184 17.40 -3.97 5.80
N GLU A 185 18.50 -4.01 5.05
CA GLU A 185 19.70 -3.23 5.36
C GLU A 185 19.45 -1.73 5.18
N ILE A 186 18.76 -1.34 4.09
CA ILE A 186 18.36 0.04 3.82
C ILE A 186 17.37 0.55 4.89
N GLU A 187 16.40 -0.27 5.28
CA GLU A 187 15.43 0.09 6.33
C GLU A 187 16.12 0.32 7.67
N ARG A 188 17.08 -0.54 8.03
CA ARG A 188 17.89 -0.33 9.24
C ARG A 188 18.72 0.94 9.16
N ARG A 189 19.26 1.26 7.98
CA ARG A 189 20.11 2.44 7.79
C ARG A 189 19.33 3.75 7.78
N PHE A 190 18.16 3.80 7.15
CA PHE A 190 17.35 5.02 7.05
C PHE A 190 16.32 5.20 8.15
N PHE A 191 15.76 4.11 8.66
CA PHE A 191 14.65 4.16 9.61
C PHE A 191 14.97 3.51 10.96
N GLY A 192 16.13 2.87 11.10
CA GLY A 192 16.54 2.22 12.33
C GLY A 192 17.22 3.18 13.29
N VAL A 193 16.62 3.37 14.48
CA VAL A 193 17.17 4.20 15.56
C VAL A 193 17.52 3.32 16.77
N PRO A 194 18.75 3.35 17.28
CA PRO A 194 19.14 2.60 18.47
C PRO A 194 18.62 3.29 19.73
N LEU A 195 17.56 2.77 20.35
CA LEU A 195 17.02 3.33 21.58
C LEU A 195 17.32 2.43 22.78
N THR A 196 17.94 3.00 23.82
CA THR A 196 18.04 2.35 25.12
C THR A 196 16.85 2.72 25.99
N TYR A 197 16.03 1.73 26.33
CA TYR A 197 14.89 1.92 27.22
C TYR A 197 14.68 0.69 28.14
N SER A 198 13.94 0.89 29.24
CA SER A 198 13.51 -0.22 30.08
C SER A 198 12.06 -0.60 29.74
N ARG A 199 11.82 -1.90 29.56
CA ARG A 199 10.44 -2.43 29.56
C ARG A 199 9.91 -2.43 30.99
N TYR A 200 8.60 -2.46 31.17
CA TYR A 200 8.00 -2.53 32.48
C TYR A 200 8.51 -3.74 33.28
N ARG A 201 9.13 -3.47 34.45
CA ARG A 201 9.84 -4.44 35.31
C ARG A 201 11.02 -5.17 34.63
N GLY A 202 11.48 -4.71 33.48
CA GLY A 202 12.66 -5.19 32.78
C GLY A 202 13.90 -4.37 33.09
N SER A 203 15.07 -4.91 32.76
CA SER A 203 16.31 -4.13 32.71
C SER A 203 16.33 -3.21 31.49
N LYS A 204 17.15 -2.15 31.56
CA LYS A 204 17.44 -1.31 30.39
C LYS A 204 18.14 -2.15 29.32
N LYS A 205 17.66 -2.06 28.09
CA LYS A 205 18.22 -2.74 26.92
C LYS A 205 18.23 -1.78 25.74
N GLU A 206 19.29 -1.85 24.95
CA GLU A 206 19.36 -1.19 23.65
C GLU A 206 18.61 -2.03 22.61
N GLU A 207 17.66 -1.40 21.91
CA GLU A 207 16.90 -2.02 20.83
C GLU A 207 16.92 -1.10 19.60
N LEU A 208 17.07 -1.69 18.42
CA LEU A 208 16.97 -0.97 17.15
C LEU A 208 15.49 -0.86 16.75
N LEU A 209 14.92 0.34 16.83
CA LEU A 209 13.55 0.62 16.41
C LEU A 209 13.52 1.04 14.95
N ILE A 210 12.83 0.28 14.10
CA ILE A 210 12.67 0.59 12.68
C ILE A 210 11.36 1.35 12.47
N LEU A 211 11.45 2.66 12.21
CA LEU A 211 10.32 3.58 12.05
C LEU A 211 10.00 3.82 10.58
N SER A 212 9.62 2.76 9.86
CA SER A 212 9.26 2.87 8.44
C SER A 212 7.97 3.69 8.25
N PRO A 213 7.78 4.31 7.05
CA PRO A 213 6.61 5.16 6.76
C PRO A 213 5.26 4.54 7.09
N ASP A 214 5.12 3.23 6.88
CA ASP A 214 3.84 2.53 7.10
C ASP A 214 3.61 2.11 8.56
N LYS A 215 4.65 2.05 9.39
CA LYS A 215 4.61 1.38 10.70
C LYS A 215 5.10 2.22 11.88
N TYR A 216 5.60 3.43 11.66
CA TYR A 216 6.17 4.25 12.75
C TYR A 216 5.20 4.47 13.92
N LYS A 217 3.91 4.72 13.64
CA LYS A 217 2.88 4.91 14.70
C LYS A 217 2.70 3.66 15.55
N GLU A 218 2.64 2.50 14.91
CA GLU A 218 2.51 1.21 15.58
C GLU A 218 3.74 0.93 16.46
N LYS A 219 4.94 1.19 15.94
CA LYS A 219 6.21 0.98 16.67
C LYS A 219 6.38 1.90 17.86
N ILE A 220 6.01 3.18 17.72
CA ILE A 220 6.00 4.12 18.84
C ILE A 220 4.95 3.70 19.88
N GLY A 221 3.75 3.30 19.45
CA GLY A 221 2.72 2.78 20.35
C GLY A 221 3.15 1.51 21.09
N GLN A 222 3.91 0.62 20.42
CA GLN A 222 4.49 -0.57 21.04
C GLN A 222 5.55 -0.19 22.08
N LEU A 223 6.47 0.72 21.76
CA LEU A 223 7.46 1.24 22.70
C LEU A 223 6.80 1.77 23.99
N ILE A 224 5.78 2.62 23.84
CA ILE A 224 5.02 3.18 24.96
C ILE A 224 4.38 2.07 25.79
N ARG A 225 3.76 1.07 25.14
CA ARG A 225 3.11 -0.05 25.82
C ARG A 225 4.10 -0.92 26.57
N ASP A 226 5.26 -1.19 25.96
CA ASP A 226 6.30 -2.04 26.54
C ASP A 226 6.98 -1.36 27.72
N ALA A 227 7.22 -0.03 27.64
CA ALA A 227 7.76 0.77 28.73
C ALA A 227 6.73 1.00 29.85
N TYR A 228 5.48 1.32 29.50
CA TYR A 228 4.42 1.65 30.46
C TYR A 228 3.02 1.13 30.05
N PRO A 229 2.69 -0.14 30.37
CA PRO A 229 1.43 -0.76 29.99
C PRO A 229 0.20 -0.04 30.56
N TYR A 230 -0.90 -0.04 29.79
CA TYR A 230 -2.13 0.67 30.14
C TYR A 230 -2.71 0.28 31.51
N GLY A 231 -2.79 -1.02 31.83
CA GLY A 231 -3.32 -1.47 33.12
C GLY A 231 -2.50 -0.96 34.31
N VAL A 232 -1.19 -0.81 34.15
CA VAL A 232 -0.30 -0.24 35.17
C VAL A 232 -0.50 1.27 35.27
N ARG A 233 -0.65 1.96 34.14
CA ARG A 233 -0.94 3.41 34.09
C ARG A 233 -2.17 3.77 34.92
N VAL A 234 -3.26 3.05 34.73
CA VAL A 234 -4.53 3.29 35.45
C VAL A 234 -4.36 3.07 36.95
N SER A 235 -3.73 1.98 37.37
CA SER A 235 -3.53 1.66 38.78
C SER A 235 -2.59 2.65 39.47
N LEU A 236 -1.43 2.95 38.87
CA LEU A 236 -0.48 3.92 39.46
C LEU A 236 -1.07 5.33 39.50
N ARG A 237 -1.81 5.76 38.48
CA ARG A 237 -2.47 7.07 38.50
C ARG A 237 -3.44 7.23 39.67
N ARG A 238 -4.18 6.16 40.00
CA ARG A 238 -5.16 6.18 41.10
C ARG A 238 -4.50 6.01 42.48
N ASP A 239 -3.60 5.03 42.60
CA ASP A 239 -3.14 4.54 43.90
C ASP A 239 -1.76 5.12 44.29
N TYR A 240 -0.94 5.52 43.31
CA TYR A 240 0.46 5.96 43.50
C TYR A 240 0.86 7.11 42.53
N PRO A 241 0.28 8.31 42.67
CA PRO A 241 0.43 9.40 41.69
C PRO A 241 1.88 9.91 41.53
N ALA A 242 2.70 9.83 42.57
CA ALA A 242 4.12 10.18 42.48
C ALA A 242 4.89 9.22 41.57
N GLU A 243 4.72 7.91 41.75
CA GLU A 243 5.33 6.88 40.89
C GLU A 243 4.79 6.97 39.45
N HIS A 244 3.51 7.35 39.29
CA HIS A 244 2.93 7.63 37.98
C HIS A 244 3.67 8.76 37.26
N ALA A 245 3.91 9.89 37.93
CA ALA A 245 4.61 11.04 37.37
C ALA A 245 6.06 10.70 36.99
N GLU A 246 6.77 9.97 37.85
CA GLU A 246 8.14 9.51 37.57
C GLU A 246 8.20 8.60 36.33
N LYS A 247 7.27 7.65 36.21
CA LYS A 247 7.20 6.77 35.04
C LYS A 247 6.77 7.48 33.76
N LEU A 248 5.91 8.49 33.87
CA LEU A 248 5.57 9.34 32.73
C LEU A 248 6.78 10.12 32.22
N GLU A 249 7.54 10.76 33.10
CA GLU A 249 8.76 11.48 32.72
C GLU A 249 9.81 10.55 32.11
N GLU A 250 9.93 9.31 32.60
CA GLU A 250 10.82 8.30 32.00
C GLU A 250 10.40 7.97 30.55
N VAL A 251 9.11 7.73 30.31
CA VAL A 251 8.58 7.46 28.96
C VAL A 251 8.74 8.67 28.05
N HIS A 252 8.48 9.88 28.55
CA HIS A 252 8.72 11.13 27.82
C HIS A 252 10.19 11.28 27.46
N GLY A 253 11.09 10.95 28.38
CA GLY A 253 12.53 10.94 28.13
C GLY A 253 12.90 9.99 26.99
N TYR A 254 12.35 8.79 26.96
CA TYR A 254 12.56 7.84 25.86
C TYR A 254 12.05 8.37 24.52
N LEU A 255 10.86 8.96 24.51
CA LEU A 255 10.26 9.52 23.29
C LEU A 255 11.04 10.74 22.78
N ARG A 256 11.42 11.67 23.64
CA ARG A 256 12.24 12.84 23.27
C ARG A 256 13.61 12.41 22.73
N ASN A 257 14.26 11.46 23.39
CA ASN A 257 15.53 10.91 22.93
C ASN A 257 15.39 10.21 21.57
N LEU A 258 14.31 9.43 21.38
CA LEU A 258 14.01 8.80 20.08
C LEU A 258 13.87 9.85 18.97
N ALA A 259 13.10 10.91 19.19
CA ALA A 259 12.91 11.97 18.20
C ALA A 259 14.22 12.73 17.90
N GLU A 260 15.02 13.01 18.92
CA GLU A 260 16.32 13.67 18.77
C GLU A 260 17.29 12.83 17.94
N GLN A 261 17.45 11.55 18.29
CA GLN A 261 18.32 10.64 17.53
C GLN A 261 17.84 10.45 16.10
N TYR A 262 16.53 10.35 15.89
CA TYR A 262 15.99 10.18 14.55
C TYR A 262 16.23 11.40 13.67
N ARG A 263 16.14 12.60 14.25
CA ARG A 263 16.45 13.87 13.58
C ARG A 263 17.94 13.97 13.22
N GLN A 264 18.83 13.51 14.10
CA GLN A 264 20.29 13.52 13.88
C GLN A 264 20.76 12.51 12.83
N GLN A 265 19.98 11.46 12.56
CA GLN A 265 20.31 10.41 11.59
C GLN A 265 20.21 10.88 10.12
N ILE A 266 19.53 12.01 9.86
CA ILE A 266 19.39 12.55 8.51
C ILE A 266 20.70 13.21 8.08
N ALA A 267 21.33 12.66 7.04
CA ALA A 267 22.46 13.33 6.39
C ALA A 267 22.01 14.60 5.63
N GLU A 268 22.88 15.60 5.54
CA GLU A 268 22.59 16.88 4.87
C GLU A 268 22.22 16.73 3.38
N ASP A 269 22.53 15.60 2.76
CA ASP A 269 22.25 15.23 1.37
C ASP A 269 21.08 14.22 1.23
N ALA A 270 20.36 13.94 2.32
CA ALA A 270 19.24 13.01 2.32
C ALA A 270 18.10 13.48 1.37
N PRO A 271 17.38 12.56 0.69
CA PRO A 271 16.25 12.91 -0.17
C PRO A 271 15.12 13.64 0.58
N ASP A 272 14.46 14.60 -0.06
CA ASP A 272 13.38 15.41 0.55
C ASP A 272 12.25 14.58 1.16
N ASN A 273 11.90 13.45 0.52
CA ASN A 273 10.87 12.54 1.02
C ASN A 273 11.29 11.86 2.33
N LEU A 274 12.58 11.53 2.49
CA LEU A 274 13.11 10.97 3.72
C LEU A 274 13.11 12.04 4.83
N ARG A 275 13.51 13.28 4.50
CA ARG A 275 13.44 14.41 5.45
C ARG A 275 12.02 14.66 5.94
N SER A 276 11.08 14.75 5.01
CA SER A 276 9.65 14.93 5.30
C SER A 276 9.09 13.81 6.18
N HIS A 277 9.55 12.57 5.97
CA HIS A 277 9.15 11.43 6.82
C HIS A 277 9.68 11.59 8.24
N VAL A 278 10.97 11.91 8.41
CA VAL A 278 11.56 12.09 9.74
C VAL A 278 10.90 13.27 10.48
N GLU A 279 10.65 14.38 9.80
CA GLU A 279 9.91 15.51 10.37
C GLU A 279 8.54 15.09 10.87
N ARG A 280 7.75 14.36 10.07
CA ARG A 280 6.44 13.84 10.49
C ARG A 280 6.52 12.90 11.68
N VAL A 281 7.54 12.05 11.76
CA VAL A 281 7.73 11.14 12.91
C VAL A 281 8.06 11.94 14.16
N CYS A 282 8.96 12.93 14.07
CA CYS A 282 9.31 13.79 15.18
C CYS A 282 8.11 14.62 15.66
N GLU A 283 7.35 15.22 14.74
CA GLU A 283 6.10 15.94 15.04
C GLU A 283 5.10 15.03 15.75
N TYR A 284 4.92 13.79 15.29
CA TYR A 284 4.03 12.82 15.92
C TYR A 284 4.47 12.45 17.33
N ILE A 285 5.78 12.27 17.57
CA ILE A 285 6.31 12.02 18.91
C ILE A 285 6.10 13.23 19.83
N GLU A 286 6.38 14.44 19.34
CA GLU A 286 6.19 15.67 20.09
C GLU A 286 4.71 15.90 20.42
N ASP A 287 3.80 15.58 19.50
CA ASP A 287 2.35 15.61 19.71
C ASP A 287 1.93 14.62 20.80
N ILE A 288 2.43 13.37 20.77
CA ILE A 288 2.14 12.39 21.84
C ILE A 288 2.60 12.92 23.20
N VAL A 289 3.82 13.45 23.30
CA VAL A 289 4.38 13.93 24.57
C VAL A 289 3.59 15.12 25.12
N LYS A 290 3.07 16.00 24.25
CA LYS A 290 2.34 17.21 24.65
C LYS A 290 0.84 16.96 24.89
N ASN A 291 0.21 16.17 24.03
CA ASN A 291 -1.25 16.17 23.86
C ASN A 291 -1.92 14.81 24.12
N ASP A 292 -1.17 13.70 24.24
CA ASP A 292 -1.81 12.39 24.49
C ASP A 292 -2.39 12.36 25.93
N PRO A 293 -3.71 12.25 26.12
CA PRO A 293 -4.35 12.30 27.44
C PRO A 293 -3.94 11.14 28.37
N GLN A 294 -3.39 10.06 27.82
CA GLN A 294 -2.87 8.92 28.58
C GLN A 294 -1.40 9.08 28.96
N LEU A 295 -0.70 10.07 28.40
CA LEU A 295 0.69 10.38 28.69
C LEU A 295 0.92 11.85 29.07
N SER A 296 -0.09 12.70 29.00
CA SER A 296 -0.03 14.09 29.44
C SER A 296 -0.17 14.17 30.95
N HIS A 297 0.49 15.16 31.56
CA HIS A 297 0.32 15.54 32.97
C HIS A 297 -1.07 16.12 33.29
N ILE A 298 -1.94 16.26 32.29
CA ILE A 298 -3.27 16.83 32.45
C ILE A 298 -4.15 15.80 33.16
N VAL A 299 -4.42 16.10 34.44
CA VAL A 299 -5.45 15.51 35.29
C VAL A 299 -6.80 16.13 34.93
#